data_AF-F5T8J1-F1
#
_entry.id   AF-F5T8J1-F1
#
_cell.length_a   1.000
_cell.length_b   1.000
_cell.length_c   1.000
_cell.angle_alpha   90.00
_cell.angle_beta   90.00
_cell.angle_gamma   90.00
#
_symmetry.space_group_name_H-M   'P 1'
#
loop_
_entity.id
_entity.type
_entity.pdbx_description
1 polymer ?
#
loop_
_entity_poly.entity_id
_entity_poly.type
_entity_poly.pdbx_seq_one_letter_code
_entity_poly.pdbx_strand_id
1 'polypeptide(L)'
;MSEINRRIEEEDLYSLVESSFMPTGIECDQYSILGEIISLRMKSNVYTHENVLDLKLQCNDAIFHVCMNEKDLLGVPAIGRRFKGTIWMQGEMEFLDDHQ
;
A
#
# COMPACT_ATOMS: atom_id res chain seq x y z
N MET A 1 -14.53 -18.14 14.71
CA MET A 1 -14.11 -18.85 13.48
C MET A 1 -15.32 -19.35 12.70
N SER A 2 -16.29 -18.48 12.35
CA SER A 2 -17.51 -18.95 11.68
C SER A 2 -18.33 -17.90 10.91
N GLU A 3 -17.81 -16.70 10.69
CA GLU A 3 -18.46 -15.73 9.78
C GLU A 3 -17.64 -15.48 8.52
N ILE A 4 -16.30 -15.54 8.62
CA ILE A 4 -15.39 -15.36 7.49
C ILE A 4 -15.45 -16.58 6.54
N ASN A 5 -15.44 -17.81 7.07
CA ASN A 5 -15.47 -19.03 6.25
C ASN A 5 -16.73 -19.19 5.40
N ARG A 6 -17.87 -18.66 5.85
CA ARG A 6 -19.14 -18.77 5.12
C ARG A 6 -19.28 -17.74 4.00
N ARG A 7 -18.49 -16.67 4.03
CA ARG A 7 -18.49 -15.60 3.00
C ARG A 7 -17.52 -15.86 1.85
N ILE A 8 -16.54 -16.74 2.05
CA ILE A 8 -15.56 -17.14 1.03
C ILE A 8 -16.20 -17.90 -0.15
N GLU A 9 -17.40 -18.48 0.04
CA GLU A 9 -18.08 -19.29 -0.99
C GLU A 9 -18.89 -18.46 -2.02
N GLU A 10 -19.24 -17.20 -1.72
CA GLU A 10 -20.13 -16.38 -2.57
C GLU A 10 -19.52 -15.05 -3.07
N GLU A 11 -18.52 -14.49 -2.36
CA GLU A 11 -17.85 -13.24 -2.75
C GLU A 11 -16.40 -13.51 -3.14
N ASP A 12 -15.95 -12.97 -4.29
CA ASP A 12 -14.53 -13.03 -4.69
C ASP A 12 -13.66 -12.46 -3.54
N LEU A 13 -12.61 -13.18 -3.12
CA LEU A 13 -11.78 -12.84 -1.96
C LEU A 13 -11.27 -11.38 -1.98
N TYR A 14 -11.13 -10.80 -3.16
CA TYR A 14 -10.72 -9.41 -3.38
C TYR A 14 -11.83 -8.36 -3.18
N SER A 15 -13.08 -8.78 -3.00
CA SER A 15 -14.22 -7.95 -2.58
C SER A 15 -14.37 -7.94 -1.05
N LEU A 16 -13.83 -8.96 -0.37
CA LEU A 16 -13.88 -9.12 1.09
C LEU A 16 -12.71 -8.47 1.84
N VAL A 17 -11.55 -8.32 1.19
CA VAL A 17 -10.35 -7.69 1.77
C VAL A 17 -10.18 -6.30 1.16
N GLU A 18 -10.63 -5.27 1.88
CA GLU A 18 -10.51 -3.87 1.44
C GLU A 18 -9.06 -3.39 1.41
N SER A 19 -8.27 -3.74 2.44
CA SER A 19 -6.84 -3.45 2.55
C SER A 19 -6.13 -4.49 3.42
N SER A 20 -4.83 -4.68 3.23
CA SER A 20 -4.01 -5.54 4.07
C SER A 20 -2.58 -5.02 4.23
N PHE A 21 -2.00 -5.28 5.39
CA PHE A 21 -0.60 -4.99 5.70
C PHE A 21 -0.07 -6.17 6.52
N MET A 22 0.82 -6.95 5.93
CA MET A 22 1.29 -8.22 6.52
C MET A 22 2.80 -8.35 6.41
N PRO A 23 3.51 -8.83 7.45
CA PRO A 23 4.93 -9.10 7.34
C PRO A 23 5.18 -10.19 6.30
N THR A 24 6.24 -10.03 5.51
CA THR A 24 6.61 -10.97 4.44
C THR A 24 8.12 -11.11 4.33
N GLY A 25 8.58 -12.27 3.87
CA GLY A 25 10.00 -12.52 3.70
C GLY A 25 10.70 -12.97 4.98
N ILE A 26 12.03 -12.96 4.93
CA ILE A 26 12.90 -13.41 6.04
C ILE A 26 13.29 -12.21 6.93
N GLU A 27 13.26 -11.00 6.37
CA GLU A 27 13.69 -9.77 7.03
C GLU A 27 12.51 -9.08 7.73
N CYS A 28 12.77 -8.50 8.90
CA CYS A 28 11.74 -7.89 9.74
C CYS A 28 11.10 -6.63 9.14
N ASP A 29 11.77 -6.01 8.17
CA ASP A 29 11.37 -4.72 7.61
C ASP A 29 10.60 -4.87 6.28
N GLN A 30 10.36 -6.10 5.82
CA GLN A 30 9.62 -6.37 4.59
C GLN A 30 8.14 -6.67 4.89
N TYR A 31 7.27 -5.95 4.19
CA TYR A 31 5.82 -6.08 4.33
C TYR A 31 5.13 -6.13 2.98
N SER A 32 4.11 -6.97 2.85
CA SER A 32 3.17 -6.92 1.73
C SER A 32 2.03 -5.99 2.10
N ILE A 33 1.80 -5.00 1.24
CA ILE A 33 0.73 -4.03 1.39
C ILE A 33 -0.25 -4.14 0.22
N LEU A 34 -1.54 -4.11 0.56
CA LEU A 34 -2.66 -3.90 -0.34
C LEU A 34 -3.43 -2.68 0.18
N GLY A 35 -3.42 -1.59 -0.58
CA GLY A 35 -4.07 -0.35 -0.16
C GLY A 35 -4.58 0.45 -1.35
N GLU A 36 -5.42 1.44 -1.09
CA GLU A 36 -5.94 2.34 -2.11
C GLU A 36 -4.98 3.52 -2.31
N ILE A 37 -4.68 3.86 -3.57
CA ILE A 37 -3.89 5.05 -3.90
C ILE A 37 -4.78 6.28 -3.69
N ILE A 38 -4.48 7.09 -2.68
CA ILE A 38 -5.18 8.35 -2.39
C ILE A 38 -4.45 9.57 -2.95
N SER A 39 -3.14 9.45 -3.21
CA SER A 39 -2.35 10.50 -3.87
C SER A 39 -1.23 9.86 -4.69
N LEU A 40 -0.98 10.44 -5.86
CA LEU A 40 0.06 10.04 -6.80
C LEU A 40 0.84 11.29 -7.21
N ARG A 41 2.15 11.26 -7.01
CA ARG A 41 3.07 12.29 -7.53
C ARG A 41 4.22 11.60 -8.26
N MET A 42 4.62 12.15 -9.39
CA MET A 42 5.81 11.71 -10.10
C MET A 42 6.93 12.72 -9.85
N LYS A 43 8.10 12.22 -9.49
CA LYS A 43 9.31 13.02 -9.23
C LYS A 43 10.43 12.47 -10.10
N SER A 44 11.28 13.33 -10.63
CA SER A 44 12.52 12.89 -11.25
C SER A 44 13.63 12.86 -10.20
N ASN A 45 14.33 11.73 -10.09
CA ASN A 45 15.50 11.61 -9.24
C ASN A 45 16.62 12.47 -9.81
N VAL A 46 17.14 13.42 -9.03
CA VAL A 46 18.18 14.36 -9.49
C VAL A 46 19.53 13.69 -9.78
N TYR A 47 19.79 12.51 -9.22
CA TYR A 47 21.05 11.79 -9.38
C TYR A 47 20.98 10.78 -10.52
N THR A 48 19.88 10.02 -10.63
CA THR A 48 19.74 8.96 -11.66
C THR A 48 18.93 9.40 -12.87
N HIS A 49 18.24 10.55 -12.79
CA HIS A 49 17.29 11.05 -13.78
C HIS A 49 16.10 10.12 -14.04
N GLU A 50 15.87 9.14 -13.17
CA GLU A 50 14.75 8.22 -13.29
C GLU A 50 13.48 8.79 -12.66
N ASN A 51 12.34 8.41 -13.20
CA ASN A 51 11.05 8.76 -12.64
C ASN A 51 10.76 7.86 -11.43
N VAL A 52 10.47 8.50 -10.31
CA VAL A 52 10.08 7.90 -9.04
C VAL A 52 8.64 8.29 -8.76
N LEU A 53 7.80 7.31 -8.47
CA LEU A 53 6.45 7.49 -8.00
C LEU A 53 6.47 7.67 -6.50
N ASP A 54 5.84 8.74 -6.01
CA ASP A 54 5.56 9.04 -4.62
C ASP A 54 4.05 8.84 -4.42
N LEU A 55 3.71 7.70 -3.79
CA LEU A 55 2.36 7.23 -3.57
C LEU A 55 1.98 7.43 -2.10
N LYS A 56 0.78 7.95 -1.86
CA LYS A 56 0.11 7.79 -0.57
C LYS A 56 -0.91 6.68 -0.71
N LEU A 57 -0.79 5.67 0.14
CA LEU A 57 -1.69 4.53 0.20
C LEU A 57 -2.51 4.60 1.48
N GLN A 58 -3.83 4.53 1.36
CA GLN A 58 -4.71 4.28 2.48
C GLN A 58 -4.81 2.77 2.69
N CYS A 59 -4.47 2.31 3.89
CA CYS A 59 -4.57 0.90 4.27
C CYS A 59 -4.86 0.80 5.77
N ASN A 60 -5.96 0.13 6.14
CA ASN A 60 -6.36 -0.11 7.53
C ASN A 60 -6.31 1.15 8.40
N ASP A 61 -6.97 2.23 7.96
CA ASP A 61 -7.00 3.55 8.63
C ASP A 61 -5.65 4.26 8.79
N ALA A 62 -4.55 3.72 8.23
CA ALA A 62 -3.24 4.34 8.18
C ALA A 62 -2.87 4.79 6.76
N ILE A 63 -2.09 5.88 6.69
CA ILE A 63 -1.55 6.40 5.43
C ILE A 63 -0.08 6.00 5.32
N PHE A 64 0.25 5.23 4.29
CA PHE A 64 1.61 4.82 3.98
C PHE A 64 2.16 5.67 2.83
N HIS A 65 3.37 6.17 3.02
CA HIS A 65 4.15 6.79 1.95
C HIS A 65 5.04 5.74 1.29
N VAL A 66 4.75 5.44 0.02
CA VAL A 66 5.50 4.45 -0.75
C VAL A 66 6.17 5.14 -1.93
N CYS A 67 7.49 4.98 -2.01
CA CYS A 67 8.30 5.46 -3.13
C CYS A 67 8.79 4.28 -3.95
N MET A 68 8.65 4.33 -5.27
CA MET A 68 9.16 3.28 -6.17
C MET A 68 9.55 3.84 -7.52
N ASN A 69 10.41 3.14 -8.27
CA ASN A 69 10.70 3.50 -9.66
C ASN A 69 9.45 3.27 -10.52
N GLU A 70 9.15 4.19 -11.43
CA GLU A 70 8.03 4.05 -12.37
C GLU A 70 8.17 2.78 -13.23
N LYS A 71 9.40 2.40 -13.59
CA LYS A 71 9.68 1.23 -14.45
C LYS A 71 9.31 -0.09 -13.79
N ASP A 72 9.30 -0.15 -12.46
CA ASP A 72 8.99 -1.36 -11.70
C ASP A 72 7.48 -1.54 -11.48
N LEU A 73 6.69 -0.52 -11.83
CA LEU A 73 5.25 -0.59 -11.68
C LEU A 73 4.62 -1.44 -12.79
N LEU A 74 3.86 -2.44 -12.38
CA LEU A 74 3.00 -3.21 -13.28
C LEU A 74 1.61 -2.58 -13.36
N GLY A 75 1.25 -2.10 -14.55
CA GLY A 75 -0.04 -1.47 -14.82
C GLY A 75 0.01 0.07 -14.75
N VAL A 76 -1.16 0.69 -14.58
CA VAL A 76 -1.29 2.15 -14.58
C VAL A 76 -1.72 2.63 -13.19
N PRO A 77 -0.92 3.48 -12.52
CA PRO A 77 -1.26 4.02 -11.20
C PRO A 77 -2.30 5.12 -11.37
N ALA A 78 -3.35 5.11 -10.54
CA ALA A 78 -4.34 6.17 -10.51
C ALA A 78 -4.97 6.25 -9.12
N ILE A 79 -5.43 7.44 -8.75
CA ILE A 79 -6.18 7.64 -7.50
C ILE A 79 -7.45 6.78 -7.55
N GLY A 80 -7.78 6.13 -6.43
CA GLY A 80 -8.90 5.18 -6.33
C GLY A 80 -8.59 3.77 -6.83
N ARG A 81 -7.39 3.52 -7.40
CA ARG A 81 -6.94 2.15 -7.70
C ARG A 81 -6.23 1.54 -6.51
N ARG A 82 -6.24 0.22 -6.46
CA ARG A 82 -5.49 -0.54 -5.46
C ARG A 82 -4.04 -0.73 -5.90
N PHE A 83 -3.13 -0.47 -4.97
CA PHE A 83 -1.74 -0.86 -5.05
C PHE A 83 -1.54 -2.16 -4.28
N LYS A 84 -0.83 -3.12 -4.89
CA LYS A 84 -0.36 -4.34 -4.23
C LYS A 84 1.13 -4.47 -4.47
N GLY A 85 1.91 -4.61 -3.41
CA GLY A 85 3.34 -4.77 -3.54
C GLY A 85 4.03 -5.12 -2.24
N THR A 86 5.26 -5.61 -2.35
CA THR A 86 6.17 -5.76 -1.21
C THR A 86 6.93 -4.45 -1.04
N ILE A 87 6.87 -3.91 0.18
CA ILE A 87 7.54 -2.68 0.57
C ILE A 87 8.54 -2.95 1.68
N TRP A 88 9.54 -2.06 1.76
CA TRP A 88 10.42 -1.95 2.90
C TRP A 88 9.89 -0.85 3.80
N MET A 89 9.67 -1.18 5.07
CA MET A 89 9.10 -0.25 6.04
C MET A 89 10.24 0.43 6.82
N GLN A 90 10.22 1.76 6.80
CA GLN A 90 11.19 2.59 7.52
C GLN A 90 10.50 3.89 7.96
N GLY A 91 10.83 4.35 9.17
CA GLY A 91 10.38 5.64 9.69
C GLY A 91 9.66 5.53 11.04
N GLU A 92 8.95 6.59 11.39
CA GLU A 92 8.18 6.71 12.62
C GLU A 92 6.69 6.85 12.27
N MET A 93 5.81 6.36 13.14
CA MET A 93 4.37 6.51 13.01
C MET A 93 3.91 7.70 13.84
N GLU A 94 3.30 8.68 13.18
CA GLU A 94 2.66 9.80 13.86
C GLU A 94 1.20 9.44 14.17
N PHE A 95 0.84 9.47 15.46
CA PHE A 95 -0.55 9.38 15.88
C PHE A 95 -1.14 10.79 15.87
N LEU A 96 -2.13 11.02 15.01
CA LEU A 96 -2.91 12.24 15.02
C LEU A 96 -3.92 12.10 16.17
N ASP A 97 -3.52 12.50 17.39
CA ASP A 97 -4.45 12.57 18.52
C ASP A 97 -5.53 13.60 18.21
N ASP A 98 -6.76 13.14 18.03
CA ASP A 98 -7.95 13.99 17.88
C ASP A 98 -8.37 14.46 19.29
N HIS A 99 -7.53 15.29 19.91
CA HIS A 99 -7.90 16.00 21.14
C HIS A 99 -8.89 17.13 20.80
N GLN A 100 -10.17 16.77 20.71
CA GLN A 100 -11.29 17.69 20.95
C GLN A 100 -11.77 17.59 22.40
#